data_AF-A0A1G0H1J1-F1
#
_entry.id   AF-A0A1G0H1J1-F1
#
_cell.length_a   1.000
_cell.length_b   1.000
_cell.length_c   1.000
_cell.angle_alpha   90.00
_cell.angle_beta   90.00
_cell.angle_gamma   90.00
#
_symmetry.space_group_name_H-M   'P 1'
#
loop_
_entity.id
_entity.type
_entity.pdbx_description
1 polymer ?
#
loop_
_entity_poly.entity_id
_entity_poly.type
_entity_poly.pdbx_seq_one_letter_code
_entity_poly.pdbx_strand_id
1 'polypeptide(L)'
;MDDHQIRLIVAAIIIFLVTIVYCWVLFQIMQRVPRDKHQFPSWFIWLFLIPWIGLVFQLIMLPFGIPNTFKRAFPNNQDAIRDADNLFKMGLTQVVLTVFGMFLPIPPINHIASVAGFILWIVYWVMIVKFKNTYLKNA
;
A
#
# COMPACT_ATOMS: atom_id res chain seq x y z
N MET A 1 -6.62 22.54 -25.78
CA MET A 1 -6.35 22.00 -24.43
C MET A 1 -6.12 23.20 -23.55
N ASP A 2 -6.97 23.40 -22.56
CA ASP A 2 -6.87 24.53 -21.63
C ASP A 2 -5.72 24.30 -20.63
N ASP A 3 -5.21 25.38 -20.04
CA ASP A 3 -4.12 25.31 -19.04
C ASP A 3 -4.49 24.42 -17.85
N HIS A 4 -5.79 24.31 -17.55
CA HIS A 4 -6.31 23.43 -16.50
C HIS A 4 -6.14 21.95 -16.86
N GLN A 5 -6.51 21.51 -18.07
CA GLN A 5 -6.30 20.11 -18.50
C GLN A 5 -4.82 19.76 -18.50
N ILE A 6 -3.94 20.66 -18.95
CA ILE A 6 -2.49 20.42 -18.93
C ILE A 6 -2.00 20.14 -17.52
N ARG A 7 -2.39 20.96 -16.53
CA ARG A 7 -2.01 20.76 -15.12
C ARG A 7 -2.52 19.43 -14.56
N LEU A 8 -3.76 19.06 -14.88
CA LEU A 8 -4.33 17.78 -14.44
C LEU A 8 -3.60 16.59 -15.05
N ILE A 9 -3.29 16.65 -16.35
CA ILE A 9 -2.56 15.59 -17.06
C ILE A 9 -1.16 15.43 -16.46
N VAL A 10 -0.44 16.54 -16.22
CA VAL A 10 0.88 16.52 -15.60
C VAL A 10 0.81 15.92 -14.18
N ALA A 11 -0.16 16.34 -13.37
CA ALA A 11 -0.36 15.80 -12.03
C ALA A 11 -0.67 14.29 -12.05
N ALA A 12 -1.53 13.84 -12.97
CA ALA A 12 -1.86 12.42 -13.13
C ALA A 12 -0.63 11.59 -13.55
N ILE A 13 0.19 12.09 -14.46
CA ILE A 13 1.45 11.44 -14.87
C ILE A 13 2.41 11.33 -13.69
N ILE A 14 2.59 12.40 -12.91
CA ILE A 14 3.45 12.39 -11.72
C ILE A 14 2.95 11.34 -10.73
N ILE A 15 1.66 11.37 -10.37
CA ILE A 15 1.06 10.40 -9.43
C ILE A 15 1.30 8.97 -9.93
N PHE A 16 1.04 8.71 -11.21
CA PHE A 16 1.23 7.40 -11.81
C PHE A 16 2.70 6.92 -11.70
N LEU A 17 3.67 7.79 -11.98
CA LEU A 17 5.10 7.48 -11.83
C LEU A 17 5.46 7.17 -10.37
N VAL A 18 4.95 7.93 -9.40
CA VAL A 18 5.20 7.64 -7.98
C VAL A 18 4.54 6.32 -7.56
N THR A 19 3.34 5.99 -8.07
CA THR A 19 2.70 4.69 -7.83
C THR A 19 3.51 3.53 -8.39
N ILE A 20 4.15 3.68 -9.55
CA ILE A 20 5.08 2.67 -10.08
C ILE A 20 6.25 2.45 -9.12
N VAL A 21 6.87 3.54 -8.64
CA VAL A 21 7.99 3.44 -7.67
C VAL A 21 7.53 2.76 -6.38
N TYR A 22 6.34 3.09 -5.88
CA TYR A 22 5.75 2.44 -4.72
C TYR A 22 5.56 0.93 -4.94
N CYS A 23 4.97 0.53 -6.07
CA CYS A 23 4.76 -0.88 -6.43
C CYS A 23 6.10 -1.61 -6.56
N TRP A 24 7.10 -0.99 -7.17
CA TRP A 24 8.44 -1.53 -7.29
C TRP A 24 9.08 -1.79 -5.92
N VAL A 25 9.00 -0.82 -4.99
CA VAL A 25 9.53 -0.97 -3.64
C VAL A 25 8.84 -2.10 -2.89
N LEU A 26 7.50 -2.16 -2.93
CA LEU A 26 6.74 -3.24 -2.34
C LEU A 26 7.14 -4.61 -2.93
N PHE A 27 7.27 -4.69 -4.25
CA PHE A 27 7.63 -5.91 -4.95
C PHE A 27 9.02 -6.41 -4.54
N GLN A 28 10.01 -5.51 -4.51
CA GLN A 28 11.37 -5.86 -4.05
C GLN A 28 11.39 -6.33 -2.59
N ILE A 29 10.60 -5.70 -1.71
CA ILE A 29 10.52 -6.11 -0.30
C ILE A 29 9.92 -7.51 -0.20
N MET A 30 8.81 -7.76 -0.88
CA MET A 30 8.15 -9.06 -0.87
C MET A 30 9.01 -10.15 -1.49
N GLN A 31 9.88 -9.84 -2.45
CA GLN A 31 10.81 -10.82 -3.02
C GLN A 31 11.92 -11.27 -2.06
N ARG A 32 12.20 -10.51 -1.00
CA ARG A 32 13.16 -10.92 0.05
C ARG A 32 12.60 -11.95 1.02
N VAL A 33 11.28 -12.13 1.02
CA VAL A 33 10.63 -13.13 1.86
C VAL A 33 10.59 -14.46 1.09
N PRO A 34 10.82 -15.61 1.76
CA PRO A 34 10.68 -16.92 1.13
C PRO A 34 9.27 -17.15 0.58
N ARG A 35 9.18 -17.72 -0.63
CA ARG A 35 7.91 -17.90 -1.38
C ARG A 35 6.90 -18.79 -0.64
N ASP A 36 7.35 -19.72 0.20
CA ASP A 36 6.50 -20.59 1.02
C ASP A 36 5.78 -19.84 2.15
N LYS A 37 6.28 -18.66 2.53
CA LYS A 37 5.65 -17.79 3.54
C LYS A 37 4.64 -16.82 2.96
N HIS A 38 4.61 -16.67 1.63
CA HIS A 38 3.73 -15.72 0.97
C HIS A 38 2.27 -16.16 1.07
N GLN A 39 1.40 -15.27 1.53
CA GLN A 39 -0.04 -15.49 1.43
C GLN A 39 -0.53 -15.33 -0.02
N PHE A 40 0.05 -14.39 -0.75
CA PHE A 40 -0.26 -14.12 -2.16
C PHE A 40 1.04 -13.97 -2.97
N PRO A 41 1.02 -14.26 -4.28
CA PRO A 41 2.17 -14.03 -5.13
C PRO A 41 2.62 -12.56 -5.11
N SER A 42 3.92 -12.31 -4.99
CA SER A 42 4.47 -10.94 -4.93
C SER A 42 4.12 -10.10 -6.16
N TRP A 43 3.92 -10.74 -7.32
CA TRP A 43 3.56 -10.05 -8.55
C TRP A 43 2.17 -9.41 -8.51
N PHE A 44 1.28 -9.82 -7.59
CA PHE A 44 -0.03 -9.19 -7.40
C PHE A 44 0.06 -7.69 -7.07
N ILE A 45 1.20 -7.23 -6.55
CA ILE A 45 1.46 -5.80 -6.29
C ILE A 45 1.35 -4.97 -7.58
N TRP A 46 1.74 -5.52 -8.73
CA TRP A 46 1.65 -4.82 -10.01
C TRP A 46 0.20 -4.53 -10.44
N LEU A 47 -0.76 -5.31 -9.92
CA LEU A 47 -2.18 -5.09 -10.20
C LEU A 47 -2.70 -3.79 -9.56
N PHE A 48 -1.97 -3.21 -8.59
CA PHE A 48 -2.30 -1.92 -7.99
C PHE A 48 -2.31 -0.77 -9.00
N LEU A 49 -1.60 -0.91 -10.13
CA LEU A 49 -1.54 0.10 -11.19
C LEU A 49 -2.83 0.19 -12.01
N ILE A 50 -3.67 -0.85 -11.96
CA ILE A 50 -4.93 -0.90 -12.69
C ILE A 50 -6.00 -0.24 -11.80
N PRO A 51 -6.76 0.78 -12.22
CA PRO A 51 -7.63 1.54 -11.31
C PRO A 51 -8.67 0.67 -10.56
N TRP A 52 -9.48 -0.09 -11.28
CA TRP A 52 -10.57 -0.88 -10.68
C TRP A 52 -10.07 -2.16 -10.01
N ILE A 53 -9.18 -2.88 -10.70
CA ILE A 53 -8.60 -4.12 -10.18
C ILE A 53 -7.66 -3.80 -9.02
N GLY A 54 -6.81 -2.80 -9.17
CA GLY A 54 -5.85 -2.36 -8.18
C GLY A 54 -6.48 -1.90 -6.89
N LEU A 55 -7.66 -1.27 -6.93
CA LEU A 55 -8.42 -0.98 -5.71
C LEU A 55 -8.70 -2.28 -4.96
N VAL A 56 -9.31 -3.28 -5.60
CA VAL A 56 -9.62 -4.58 -4.97
C VAL A 56 -8.38 -5.26 -4.43
N PHE A 57 -7.28 -5.25 -5.20
CA PHE A 57 -6.02 -5.85 -4.75
C PHE A 57 -5.40 -5.09 -3.59
N GLN A 58 -5.51 -3.77 -3.53
CA GLN A 58 -5.09 -2.98 -2.36
C GLN A 58 -5.93 -3.31 -1.12
N LEU A 59 -7.26 -3.54 -1.27
CA LEU A 59 -8.14 -3.98 -0.18
C LEU A 59 -7.68 -5.30 0.45
N ILE A 60 -7.11 -6.20 -0.34
CA ILE A 60 -6.71 -7.54 0.11
C ILE A 60 -5.24 -7.56 0.53
N MET A 61 -4.34 -7.01 -0.28
CA MET A 61 -2.90 -7.13 -0.09
C MET A 61 -2.35 -6.23 1.01
N LEU A 62 -2.84 -4.98 1.14
CA LEU A 62 -2.28 -4.03 2.11
C LEU A 62 -2.57 -4.45 3.57
N PRO A 63 -3.82 -4.76 3.96
CA PRO A 63 -4.11 -5.23 5.30
C PRO A 63 -3.74 -6.70 5.49
N PHE A 64 -4.09 -7.61 4.57
CA PHE A 64 -3.94 -9.05 4.84
C PHE A 64 -2.68 -9.62 4.21
N GLY A 65 -2.47 -9.43 2.91
CA GLY A 65 -1.43 -10.13 2.16
C GLY A 65 0.00 -9.87 2.64
N ILE A 66 0.38 -8.59 2.75
CA ILE A 66 1.73 -8.19 3.15
C ILE A 66 1.97 -8.48 4.65
N PRO A 67 1.11 -8.02 5.58
CA PRO A 67 1.31 -8.26 7.01
C PRO A 67 1.36 -9.73 7.40
N ASN A 68 0.46 -10.57 6.87
CA ASN A 68 0.47 -11.99 7.20
C ASN A 68 1.69 -12.71 6.63
N THR A 69 2.17 -12.28 5.45
CA THR A 69 3.42 -12.81 4.89
C THR A 69 4.59 -12.51 5.82
N PHE A 70 4.68 -11.29 6.38
CA PHE A 70 5.70 -10.94 7.36
C PHE A 70 5.58 -11.71 8.68
N LYS A 71 4.37 -11.87 9.21
CA LYS A 71 4.13 -12.68 10.42
C LYS A 71 4.59 -14.14 10.23
N ARG A 72 4.32 -14.71 9.05
CA ARG A 72 4.76 -16.08 8.69
C ARG A 72 6.25 -16.19 8.47
N ALA A 73 6.90 -15.13 7.99
CA ALA A 73 8.34 -15.07 7.79
C ALA A 73 9.11 -14.95 9.12
N PHE A 74 8.51 -14.31 10.12
CA PHE A 74 9.15 -14.02 11.41
C PHE A 74 8.33 -14.52 12.62
N PRO A 75 7.96 -15.82 12.70
CA PRO A 75 7.06 -16.33 13.73
C PRO A 75 7.65 -16.25 15.16
N ASN A 76 8.97 -16.22 15.26
CA ASN A 76 9.68 -16.18 16.55
C ASN A 76 10.10 -14.76 16.98
N ASN A 77 9.81 -13.73 16.17
CA ASN A 77 10.19 -12.35 16.46
C ASN A 77 8.95 -11.51 16.79
N GLN A 78 8.70 -11.31 18.08
CA GLN A 78 7.54 -10.58 18.58
C GLN A 78 7.51 -9.11 18.12
N ASP A 79 8.67 -8.46 17.99
CA ASP A 79 8.74 -7.08 17.48
C ASP A 79 8.35 -7.01 15.99
N ALA A 80 8.81 -7.98 15.18
CA ALA A 80 8.42 -8.08 13.78
C ALA A 80 6.91 -8.37 13.62
N ILE A 81 6.33 -9.22 14.47
CA ILE A 81 4.89 -9.49 14.49
C ILE A 81 4.11 -8.21 14.84
N ARG A 82 4.55 -7.46 15.87
CA ARG A 82 3.91 -6.19 16.26
C ARG A 82 3.99 -5.14 15.15
N ASP A 83 5.14 -5.03 14.47
CA ASP A 83 5.28 -4.10 13.35
C ASP A 83 4.44 -4.52 12.14
N ALA A 84 4.28 -5.82 11.91
CA ALA A 84 3.34 -6.35 10.92
C ALA A 84 1.87 -6.07 11.31
N ASP A 85 1.50 -6.17 12.58
CA ASP A 85 0.17 -5.77 13.06
C ASP A 85 -0.11 -4.28 12.86
N ASN A 86 0.90 -3.43 13.04
CA ASN A 86 0.78 -2.01 12.75
C ASN A 86 0.57 -1.78 11.24
N LEU A 87 1.27 -2.51 10.37
CA LEU A 87 1.01 -2.49 8.92
C LEU A 87 -0.41 -2.97 8.57
N PHE A 88 -0.91 -4.01 9.23
CA PHE A 88 -2.29 -4.48 9.09
C PHE A 88 -3.29 -3.37 9.42
N LYS A 89 -3.13 -2.72 10.58
CA LYS A 89 -4.03 -1.65 11.03
C LYS A 89 -4.02 -0.48 10.06
N MET A 90 -2.83 -0.05 9.61
CA MET A 90 -2.71 1.05 8.65
C MET A 90 -3.28 0.72 7.28
N GLY A 91 -3.01 -0.49 6.77
CA GLY A 91 -3.59 -0.98 5.53
C GLY A 91 -5.13 -1.03 5.62
N LEU A 92 -5.67 -1.49 6.74
CA LEU A 92 -7.11 -1.54 6.96
C LEU A 92 -7.72 -0.13 7.04
N THR A 93 -7.09 0.81 7.76
CA THR A 93 -7.55 2.20 7.83
C THR A 93 -7.57 2.85 6.45
N GLN A 94 -6.52 2.65 5.65
CA GLN A 94 -6.46 3.19 4.28
C GLN A 94 -7.59 2.64 3.41
N VAL A 95 -7.83 1.33 3.49
CA VAL A 95 -8.88 0.62 2.76
C VAL A 95 -10.27 1.11 3.15
N VAL A 96 -10.54 1.19 4.46
CA VAL A 96 -11.80 1.71 4.99
C VAL A 96 -12.01 3.14 4.50
N LEU A 97 -11.03 4.02 4.66
CA LEU A 97 -11.15 5.41 4.26
C LEU A 97 -11.37 5.58 2.74
N THR A 98 -10.72 4.75 1.92
CA THR A 98 -10.90 4.74 0.46
C THR A 98 -12.30 4.30 0.07
N VAL A 99 -12.81 3.21 0.67
CA VAL A 99 -14.17 2.72 0.43
C VAL A 99 -15.22 3.74 0.88
N PHE A 100 -15.08 4.28 2.09
CA PHE A 100 -16.00 5.30 2.60
C PHE A 100 -15.98 6.57 1.73
N GLY A 101 -14.81 7.06 1.31
CA GLY A 101 -14.69 8.22 0.43
C GLY A 101 -15.31 8.00 -0.96
N MET A 102 -15.24 6.77 -1.49
CA MET A 102 -15.82 6.42 -2.79
C MET A 102 -17.35 6.24 -2.74
N PHE A 103 -17.88 5.58 -1.70
CA PHE A 103 -19.31 5.22 -1.62
C PHE A 103 -20.18 6.24 -0.88
N LEU A 104 -19.60 7.14 -0.07
CA LEU A 104 -20.31 8.26 0.57
C LEU A 104 -19.81 9.59 0.00
N PRO A 105 -20.27 10.00 -1.20
CA PRO A 105 -19.83 11.21 -1.88
C PRO A 105 -20.44 12.47 -1.25
N ILE A 106 -20.13 12.71 0.02
CA ILE A 106 -20.45 13.95 0.72
C ILE A 106 -19.29 14.92 0.45
N PRO A 107 -19.50 16.06 -0.25
CA PRO A 107 -18.42 16.89 -0.79
C PRO A 107 -17.29 17.26 0.20
N PRO A 108 -17.58 17.75 1.43
CA PRO A 108 -16.51 18.05 2.39
C PRO A 108 -15.77 16.80 2.87
N ILE A 109 -16.46 15.67 3.02
CA ILE A 109 -15.85 14.40 3.48
C ILE A 109 -14.93 13.84 2.40
N ASN A 110 -15.30 13.97 1.12
CA ASN A 110 -14.49 13.46 0.02
C ASN A 110 -13.13 14.17 -0.07
N HIS A 111 -13.10 15.50 0.08
CA HIS A 111 -11.85 16.25 0.12
C HIS A 111 -10.96 15.81 1.30
N ILE A 112 -11.53 15.68 2.50
CA ILE A 112 -10.79 15.22 3.68
C ILE A 112 -10.28 13.77 3.48
N ALA A 113 -11.12 12.89 2.94
CA ALA A 113 -10.77 11.50 2.66
C ALA A 113 -9.64 11.40 1.63
N SER A 114 -9.63 12.21 0.58
CA SER A 114 -8.53 12.21 -0.39
C SER A 114 -7.18 12.61 0.23
N VAL A 115 -7.17 13.66 1.06
CA VAL A 115 -5.94 14.12 1.75
C VAL A 115 -5.49 13.09 2.78
N ALA A 116 -6.41 12.57 3.60
CA ALA A 116 -6.10 11.55 4.59
C ALA A 116 -5.61 10.24 3.93
N GLY A 117 -6.21 9.85 2.80
CA GLY A 117 -5.79 8.69 2.02
C GLY A 117 -4.37 8.82 1.48
N PHE A 118 -4.01 10.00 0.98
CA PHE A 118 -2.65 10.29 0.53
C PHE A 118 -1.63 10.23 1.68
N ILE A 119 -1.97 10.78 2.85
CA ILE A 119 -1.12 10.71 4.05
C ILE A 119 -0.93 9.25 4.48
N LEU A 120 -2.01 8.47 4.56
CA LEU A 120 -1.96 7.06 4.94
C LEU A 120 -1.11 6.24 3.97
N TRP A 121 -1.20 6.52 2.67
CA TRP A 121 -0.39 5.87 1.66
C TRP A 121 1.12 6.12 1.88
N ILE A 122 1.51 7.38 2.16
CA ILE A 122 2.90 7.72 2.50
C ILE A 122 3.33 7.01 3.81
N VAL A 123 2.49 7.06 4.85
CA VAL A 123 2.79 6.42 6.14
C VAL A 123 3.00 4.92 5.98
N TYR A 124 2.13 4.24 5.23
CA TYR A 124 2.26 2.82 4.92
C TYR A 124 3.58 2.53 4.19
N TRP A 125 3.93 3.35 3.20
CA TRP A 125 5.17 3.21 2.46
C TRP A 125 6.40 3.36 3.37
N VAL A 126 6.42 4.38 4.24
CA VAL A 126 7.51 4.55 5.21
C VAL A 126 7.60 3.36 6.16
N MET A 127 6.46 2.87 6.66
CA MET A 127 6.42 1.74 7.58
C MET A 127 6.96 0.44 6.96
N ILE A 128 6.62 0.14 5.71
CA ILE A 128 7.13 -1.07 5.07
C ILE A 128 8.62 -0.96 4.73
N VAL A 129 9.10 0.22 4.36
CA VAL A 129 10.55 0.47 4.17
C VAL A 129 11.29 0.35 5.50
N LYS A 130 10.72 0.85 6.60
CA LYS A 130 11.25 0.65 7.94
C LYS A 130 11.31 -0.84 8.29
N PHE A 131 10.24 -1.59 8.05
CA PHE A 131 10.21 -3.03 8.26
C PHE A 131 11.34 -3.74 7.49
N LYS A 132 11.53 -3.38 6.21
CA LYS A 132 12.64 -3.90 5.39
C LYS A 132 13.99 -3.63 6.03
N ASN A 133 14.24 -2.39 6.47
CA ASN A 133 15.53 -1.99 7.01
C ASN A 133 15.81 -2.60 8.40
N THR A 134 14.78 -2.92 9.17
CA THR A 134 14.91 -3.54 10.50
C THR A 134 15.06 -5.06 10.42
N TYR A 135 14.24 -5.74 9.61
CA TYR A 135 14.13 -7.21 9.65
C TYR A 135 14.62 -7.93 8.38
N LEU A 136 14.64 -7.24 7.23
CA LEU A 136 15.02 -7.82 5.92
C LEU A 136 16.34 -7.27 5.38
N LYS A 137 17.19 -6.68 6.24
CA LYS A 137 18.50 -6.13 5.86
C LYS A 137 19.55 -7.24 5.66
N ASN A 138 19.37 -8.38 6.32
CA ASN A 138 20.30 -9.52 6.34
C ASN A 138 19.64 -10.84 5.92
N ALA A 139 18.43 -10.78 5.35
CA ALA A 139 17.66 -11.94 4.89
C ALA A 139 17.95 -12.23 3.41
#